data_AF-A0A368LLH0-F1
#
_entry.id   AF-A0A368LLH0-F1
#
_cell.length_a   1.000
_cell.length_b   1.000
_cell.length_c   1.000
_cell.angle_alpha   90.00
_cell.angle_beta   90.00
_cell.angle_gamma   90.00
#
_symmetry.space_group_name_H-M   'P 1'
#
loop_
_entity.id
_entity.type
_entity.pdbx_description
1 polymer ?
#
loop_
_entity_poly.entity_id
_entity_poly.type
_entity_poly.pdbx_seq_one_letter_code
_entity_poly.pdbx_strand_id
1 'polypeptide(L)'
;MKYLGLAGLLVITLAGCSSPTQEDSYLDASFQLCNTDVKVFSTSDDGKVRIVCADGSKFAMDNAKTLDTMQDLNASYCSGGGLGQFNESSRYYMFKCKSGSMISINKKD
;
A
#
# COMPACT_ATOMS: atom_id res chain seq x y z
N MET A 1 49.44 -44.95 12.24
CA MET A 1 48.17 -45.02 13.01
C MET A 1 47.75 -43.57 13.28
N LYS A 2 47.10 -42.82 12.38
CA LYS A 2 45.78 -42.94 11.75
C LYS A 2 44.62 -42.89 12.77
N TYR A 3 44.26 -41.69 13.23
CA TYR A 3 42.89 -41.34 13.63
C TYR A 3 42.59 -39.90 13.21
N LEU A 4 41.96 -39.77 12.03
CA LEU A 4 41.21 -38.58 11.66
C LEU A 4 39.96 -38.54 12.55
N GLY A 5 39.87 -37.51 13.41
CA GLY A 5 38.67 -37.17 14.15
C GLY A 5 37.91 -36.08 13.41
N LEU A 6 36.76 -36.47 12.88
CA LEU A 6 35.84 -35.79 11.98
C LEU A 6 35.53 -34.33 12.35
N ALA A 7 35.53 -33.47 11.33
CA ALA A 7 35.08 -32.09 11.35
C ALA A 7 33.60 -31.99 11.78
N GLY A 8 33.34 -31.19 12.81
CA GLY A 8 31.98 -30.79 13.19
C GLY A 8 31.42 -29.80 12.17
N LEU A 9 30.41 -30.22 11.41
CA LEU A 9 29.58 -29.34 10.60
C LEU A 9 28.83 -28.37 11.52
N LEU A 10 29.25 -27.12 11.57
CA LEU A 10 28.40 -26.00 11.97
C LEU A 10 27.47 -25.68 10.79
N VAL A 11 26.28 -26.26 10.79
CA VAL A 11 25.19 -25.83 9.90
C VAL A 11 24.64 -24.54 10.48
N ILE A 12 25.14 -23.42 9.99
CA ILE A 12 24.58 -22.09 10.26
C ILE A 12 23.30 -22.02 9.43
N THR A 13 22.17 -22.43 10.00
CA THR A 13 20.88 -22.15 9.38
C THR A 13 20.67 -20.64 9.46
N LEU A 14 21.01 -19.95 8.38
CA LEU A 14 20.52 -18.61 8.08
C LEU A 14 19.00 -18.73 7.92
N ALA A 15 18.28 -18.73 9.04
CA ALA A 15 16.86 -18.43 9.06
C ALA A 15 16.72 -16.95 8.68
N GLY A 16 16.80 -16.67 7.38
CA GLY A 16 16.31 -15.44 6.80
C GLY A 16 14.80 -15.42 6.96
N CYS A 17 14.32 -15.07 8.15
CA CYS A 17 12.96 -14.59 8.34
C CYS A 17 12.88 -13.16 7.79
N SER A 18 13.01 -12.99 6.48
CA SER A 18 12.39 -11.85 5.82
C SER A 18 10.96 -12.26 5.49
N SER A 19 10.13 -12.44 6.53
CA SER A 19 8.69 -12.34 6.32
C SER A 19 8.46 -10.92 5.80
N PRO A 20 7.89 -10.71 4.61
CA PRO A 20 7.61 -9.36 4.12
C PRO A 20 6.81 -8.68 5.23
N THR A 21 7.39 -7.62 5.79
CA THR A 21 6.69 -6.92 6.85
C THR A 21 5.43 -6.35 6.22
N GLN A 22 4.36 -6.26 7.00
CA GLN A 22 3.09 -5.74 6.51
C GLN A 22 3.35 -4.40 5.79
N GLU A 23 4.21 -3.53 6.35
CA GLU A 23 4.78 -2.30 5.75
C GLU A 23 5.29 -2.42 4.30
N ASP A 24 6.10 -3.43 3.96
CA ASP A 24 6.69 -3.57 2.62
C ASP A 24 5.62 -3.71 1.53
N SER A 25 4.51 -4.40 1.86
CA SER A 25 3.39 -4.58 0.94
C SER A 25 2.58 -3.29 0.74
N TYR A 26 2.50 -2.40 1.76
CA TYR A 26 1.82 -1.11 1.59
C TYR A 26 2.68 -0.10 0.86
N LEU A 27 4.00 -0.18 1.01
CA LEU A 27 4.91 0.67 0.26
C LEU A 27 4.76 0.41 -1.24
N ASP A 28 4.82 -0.85 -1.68
CA ASP A 28 4.64 -1.20 -3.11
C ASP A 28 3.27 -0.75 -3.65
N ALA A 29 2.21 -1.03 -2.89
CA ALA A 29 0.85 -0.57 -3.14
C ALA A 29 0.73 0.97 -3.24
N SER A 30 1.41 1.70 -2.36
CA SER A 30 1.42 3.16 -2.34
C SER A 30 2.19 3.75 -3.53
N PHE A 31 3.26 3.09 -3.98
CA PHE A 31 3.94 3.43 -5.23
C PHE A 31 3.05 3.22 -6.46
N GLN A 32 2.29 2.12 -6.51
CA GLN A 32 1.33 1.87 -7.59
C GLN A 32 0.24 2.97 -7.67
N LEU A 33 -0.22 3.48 -6.53
CA LEU A 33 -1.21 4.56 -6.50
C LEU A 33 -0.63 5.94 -6.80
N CYS A 34 0.53 6.27 -6.23
CA CYS A 34 1.16 7.56 -6.45
C CYS A 34 1.74 7.70 -7.85
N ASN A 35 2.03 6.58 -8.54
CA ASN A 35 2.69 6.49 -9.85
C ASN A 35 4.02 7.30 -9.90
N THR A 36 4.53 7.66 -8.72
CA THR A 36 5.61 8.61 -8.39
C THR A 36 6.07 8.31 -6.95
N ASP A 37 7.00 9.11 -6.41
CA ASP A 37 7.49 8.97 -5.04
C ASP A 37 6.41 9.21 -3.96
N VAL A 38 6.45 8.38 -2.93
CA VAL A 38 5.63 8.52 -1.72
C VAL A 38 6.36 9.44 -0.73
N LYS A 39 5.71 10.53 -0.32
CA LYS A 39 6.29 11.53 0.60
C LYS A 39 6.02 11.19 2.06
N VAL A 40 4.81 10.70 2.36
CA VAL A 40 4.42 10.28 3.71
C VAL A 40 3.57 9.02 3.58
N PHE A 41 3.99 7.98 4.28
CA PHE A 41 3.17 6.81 4.57
C PHE A 41 2.98 6.74 6.08
N SER A 42 1.73 6.60 6.53
CA SER A 42 1.41 6.46 7.95
C SER A 42 0.29 5.45 8.13
N THR A 43 0.57 4.44 8.94
CA THR A 43 -0.40 3.51 9.51
C THR A 43 -0.67 3.91 10.95
N SER A 44 -1.95 3.98 11.32
CA SER A 44 -2.37 4.16 12.71
C SER A 44 -2.60 2.80 13.36
N ASP A 45 -2.56 2.75 14.70
CA ASP A 45 -2.79 1.52 15.48
C ASP A 45 -4.19 0.93 15.26
N ASP A 46 -5.14 1.75 14.79
CA ASP A 46 -6.50 1.35 14.41
C ASP A 46 -6.61 0.80 12.97
N GLY A 47 -5.48 0.63 12.27
CA GLY A 47 -5.41 0.08 10.92
C GLY A 47 -5.60 1.09 9.80
N LYS A 48 -5.89 2.36 10.12
CA LYS A 48 -6.05 3.41 9.12
C LYS A 48 -4.73 3.71 8.43
N VAL A 49 -4.79 3.86 7.11
CA VAL A 49 -3.64 4.17 6.26
C VAL A 49 -3.81 5.56 5.66
N ARG A 50 -2.76 6.37 5.73
CA ARG A 50 -2.69 7.69 5.12
C ARG A 50 -1.46 7.78 4.25
N ILE A 51 -1.66 8.20 3.00
CA ILE A 51 -0.61 8.32 1.99
C ILE A 51 -0.64 9.76 1.46
N VAL A 52 0.53 10.38 1.39
CA VAL A 52 0.73 11.66 0.71
C VAL A 52 1.82 11.45 -0.34
N CYS A 53 1.48 11.67 -1.60
CA CYS A 53 2.42 11.58 -2.71
C CYS A 53 3.23 12.87 -2.86
N ALA A 54 4.36 12.79 -3.56
CA ALA A 54 5.20 13.96 -3.85
C ALA A 54 4.48 15.04 -4.68
N ASP A 55 3.55 14.64 -5.54
CA ASP A 55 2.73 15.53 -6.37
C ASP A 55 1.59 16.24 -5.61
N GLY A 56 1.46 16.00 -4.30
CA GLY A 56 0.44 16.58 -3.45
C GLY A 56 -0.86 15.79 -3.38
N SER A 57 -0.96 14.64 -4.06
CA SER A 57 -2.09 13.72 -3.94
C SER A 57 -2.18 13.14 -2.53
N LYS A 58 -3.42 12.93 -2.03
CA LYS A 58 -3.68 12.52 -0.64
C LYS A 58 -4.71 11.42 -0.57
N PHE A 59 -4.37 10.34 0.11
CA PHE A 59 -5.25 9.19 0.25
C PHE A 59 -5.39 8.82 1.73
N ALA A 60 -6.62 8.71 2.19
CA ALA A 60 -6.94 8.24 3.54
C ALA A 60 -7.92 7.07 3.44
N MET A 61 -7.56 5.95 4.06
CA MET A 61 -8.32 4.72 4.03
C MET A 61 -8.33 4.05 5.40
N ASP A 62 -9.37 3.28 5.65
CA ASP A 62 -9.60 2.54 6.89
C ASP A 62 -8.72 1.30 6.97
N ASN A 63 -8.34 0.70 5.83
CA ASN A 63 -7.47 -0.47 5.79
C ASN A 63 -6.87 -0.70 4.39
N ALA A 64 -5.92 -1.64 4.32
CA ALA A 64 -5.21 -2.06 3.10
C ALA A 64 -6.12 -2.44 1.93
N LYS A 65 -7.26 -3.10 2.21
CA LYS A 65 -8.13 -3.65 1.16
C LYS A 65 -8.81 -2.56 0.34
N THR A 66 -8.90 -1.35 0.90
CA THR A 66 -9.41 -0.18 0.17
C THR A 66 -8.47 0.22 -0.97
N LEU A 67 -7.21 -0.21 -0.94
CA LEU A 67 -6.26 0.07 -2.01
C LEU A 67 -6.71 -0.51 -3.35
N ASP A 68 -7.16 -1.75 -3.37
CA ASP A 68 -7.67 -2.41 -4.59
C ASP A 68 -8.88 -1.63 -5.13
N THR A 69 -9.77 -1.21 -4.23
CA THR A 69 -10.91 -0.36 -4.59
C THR A 69 -10.46 0.96 -5.20
N MET A 70 -9.40 1.58 -4.69
CA MET A 70 -8.86 2.81 -5.27
C MET A 70 -8.32 2.59 -6.68
N GLN A 71 -7.66 1.46 -6.95
CA GLN A 71 -7.18 1.12 -8.29
C GLN A 71 -8.35 0.98 -9.27
N ASP A 72 -9.42 0.29 -8.85
CA ASP A 72 -10.65 0.13 -9.65
C ASP A 72 -11.33 1.47 -9.93
N LEU A 73 -11.42 2.34 -8.91
CA LEU A 73 -11.99 3.67 -9.05
C LEU A 73 -11.16 4.55 -9.99
N ASN A 74 -9.83 4.47 -9.90
CA ASN A 74 -8.94 5.19 -10.80
C ASN A 74 -9.14 4.74 -12.26
N ALA A 75 -9.18 3.43 -12.51
CA ALA A 75 -9.39 2.87 -13.83
C ALA A 75 -10.77 3.22 -14.40
N SER A 76 -11.81 3.18 -13.56
CA SER A 76 -13.20 3.40 -13.97
C SER A 76 -13.56 4.88 -14.19
N TYR A 77 -13.02 5.78 -13.35
CA TYR A 77 -13.49 7.17 -13.30
C TYR A 77 -12.46 8.21 -13.73
N CYS A 78 -11.16 7.91 -13.66
CA CYS A 78 -10.13 8.94 -13.83
C CYS A 78 -9.49 8.99 -15.22
N SER A 79 -10.01 8.26 -16.22
CA SER A 79 -9.63 8.34 -17.65
C SER A 79 -8.11 8.44 -17.92
N GLY A 80 -7.28 7.82 -17.08
CA GLY A 80 -5.82 7.87 -17.17
C GLY A 80 -5.12 9.07 -16.51
N GLY A 81 -5.86 10.06 -16.01
CA GLY A 81 -5.30 11.20 -15.28
C GLY A 81 -4.84 10.88 -13.85
N GLY A 82 -5.27 9.75 -13.29
CA GLY A 82 -4.91 9.33 -11.94
C GLY A 82 -5.86 9.85 -10.86
N LEU A 83 -5.86 9.16 -9.72
CA LEU A 83 -6.46 9.62 -8.48
C LEU A 83 -5.62 10.77 -7.89
N GLY A 84 -6.28 11.83 -7.45
CA GLY A 84 -5.64 12.96 -6.77
C GLY A 84 -6.00 13.04 -5.29
N GLN A 85 -7.23 12.71 -4.91
CA GLN A 85 -7.63 12.61 -3.52
C GLN A 85 -8.56 11.43 -3.30
N PHE A 86 -8.44 10.81 -2.13
CA PHE A 86 -9.34 9.75 -1.69
C PHE A 86 -9.57 9.85 -0.19
N ASN A 87 -10.82 9.67 0.21
CA ASN A 87 -11.24 9.47 1.58
C ASN A 87 -12.43 8.51 1.59
N GLU A 88 -12.57 7.73 2.65
CA GLU A 88 -13.73 6.88 2.83
C GLU A 88 -14.44 7.16 4.15
N SER A 89 -15.75 6.97 4.11
CA SER A 89 -16.60 6.95 5.30
C SER A 89 -17.19 5.55 5.45
N SER A 90 -18.00 5.34 6.49
CA SER A 90 -18.71 4.07 6.66
C SER A 90 -19.65 3.71 5.50
N ARG A 91 -20.06 4.68 4.67
CA ARG A 91 -21.07 4.48 3.61
C ARG A 91 -20.62 4.86 2.22
N TYR A 92 -19.59 5.69 2.08
CA TYR A 92 -19.20 6.26 0.79
C TYR A 92 -17.69 6.20 0.58
N TYR A 93 -17.29 5.95 -0.67
CA TYR A 93 -15.99 6.29 -1.21
C TYR A 93 -16.07 7.69 -1.83
N MET A 94 -15.24 8.61 -1.35
CA MET A 94 -15.18 9.99 -1.82
C MET A 94 -13.80 10.21 -2.43
N PHE A 95 -13.77 10.55 -3.71
CA PHE A 95 -12.50 10.70 -4.40
C PHE A 95 -12.55 11.80 -5.45
N LYS A 96 -11.36 12.24 -5.84
CA LYS A 96 -11.16 13.28 -6.83
C LYS A 96 -10.10 12.79 -7.80
N CYS A 97 -10.41 12.76 -9.08
CA CYS A 97 -9.40 12.55 -10.12
C CYS A 97 -8.52 13.80 -10.24
N LYS A 98 -7.28 13.67 -10.71
CA LYS A 98 -6.41 14.84 -10.95
C LYS A 98 -7.02 15.82 -11.97
N SER A 99 -7.87 15.31 -12.86
CA SER A 99 -8.66 16.11 -13.82
C SER A 99 -9.72 17.01 -13.18
N GLY A 100 -10.11 16.77 -11.92
CA GLY A 100 -10.78 17.78 -11.10
C GLY A 100 -12.08 17.38 -10.42
N SER A 101 -12.95 16.58 -11.02
CA SER A 101 -14.28 16.35 -10.43
C SER A 101 -14.21 15.51 -9.15
N MET A 102 -14.93 15.94 -8.11
CA MET A 102 -15.17 15.14 -6.91
C MET A 102 -16.34 14.19 -7.18
N ILE A 103 -16.12 12.91 -6.89
CA ILE A 103 -17.07 11.82 -7.10
C ILE A 103 -17.30 11.14 -5.76
N SER A 104 -18.55 10.78 -5.50
CA SER A 104 -18.95 10.06 -4.30
C SER A 104 -19.77 8.85 -4.69
N ILE A 105 -19.33 7.67 -4.28
CA ILE A 105 -19.96 6.39 -4.59
C ILE A 105 -20.33 5.70 -3.29
N ASN A 106 -21.53 5.15 -3.22
CA ASN A 106 -21.96 4.38 -2.06
C ASN A 106 -21.27 3.01 -2.07
N LYS A 107 -20.76 2.57 -0.92
CA LYS A 107 -20.08 1.27 -0.79
C LYS A 107 -20.99 0.06 -1.03
N LYS A 108 -22.31 0.28 -1.09
CA LYS A 108 -23.34 -0.75 -1.26
C LYS A 108 -23.95 -0.79 -2.67
N ASP A 109 -23.53 0.12 -3.55
CA ASP A 109 -23.95 0.15 -4.96
C ASP A 109 -23.00 -0.73 -5.79
#